data_AF-A0A4U6VXE9-F1
#
_entry.id   AF-A0A4U6VXE9-F1
#
_cell.length_a   1.000
_cell.length_b   1.000
_cell.length_c   1.000
_cell.angle_alpha   90.00
_cell.angle_beta   90.00
_cell.angle_gamma   90.00
#
_symmetry.space_group_name_H-M   'P 1'
#
loop_
_entity.id
_entity.type
_entity.pdbx_description
1 polymer ?
#
loop_
_entity_poly.entity_id
_entity_poly.type
_entity_poly.pdbx_seq_one_letter_code
_entity_poly.pdbx_strand_id
1 'polypeptide(L)'
;MFKPFNGEVLVGRISGYNNKGLQVSLEFFNDICIPGHLMQYGTVRGPDGRWMLKTEDGDELYLDLDDEIRFLVSGTKYPPIPIEQKADDPPFSPMQIVGSIKGDGLGLLAWRAADEEEGEEVAEQ
;
A
#
# COMPACT_ATOMS: atom_id res chain seq x y z
N MET A 1 11.81 -17.24 9.32
CA MET A 1 10.76 -16.59 10.12
C MET A 1 10.63 -15.16 9.63
N PHE A 2 9.46 -14.76 9.14
CA PHE A 2 9.21 -13.40 8.68
C PHE A 2 8.86 -12.52 9.90
N LYS A 3 9.68 -11.50 10.16
CA LYS A 3 9.52 -10.59 11.30
C LYS A 3 10.00 -9.19 10.89
N PRO A 4 9.15 -8.41 10.22
CA PRO A 4 9.52 -7.09 9.74
C PRO A 4 9.71 -6.11 10.89
N PHE A 5 10.47 -5.05 10.64
CA PHE A 5 10.76 -4.02 11.63
C PHE A 5 10.22 -2.65 11.21
N ASN A 6 9.96 -1.79 12.20
CA ASN A 6 9.49 -0.43 11.92
C ASN A 6 10.57 0.34 11.14
N GLY A 7 10.19 0.92 10.01
CA GLY A 7 11.10 1.60 9.09
C GLY A 7 11.67 0.71 7.97
N GLU A 8 11.35 -0.58 7.96
CA GLU A 8 11.69 -1.45 6.83
C GLU A 8 10.85 -1.07 5.59
N VAL A 9 11.45 -1.09 4.40
CA VAL A 9 10.73 -0.87 3.15
C VAL A 9 10.50 -2.20 2.45
N LEU A 10 9.25 -2.48 2.11
CA LEU A 10 8.83 -3.70 1.42
C LEU A 10 8.09 -3.33 0.12
N VAL A 11 8.02 -4.30 -0.79
CA VAL A 11 7.23 -4.22 -2.03
C VAL A 11 6.23 -5.36 -2.01
N GLY A 12 4.96 -5.02 -2.25
CA GLY A 12 3.87 -5.98 -2.36
C GLY A 12 2.90 -5.59 -3.46
N ARG A 13 1.80 -6.33 -3.59
CA ARG A 13 0.71 -6.04 -4.53
C ARG A 13 -0.55 -5.60 -3.80
N ILE A 14 -1.27 -4.64 -4.36
CA ILE A 14 -2.58 -4.24 -3.86
C ILE A 14 -3.56 -5.41 -4.07
N SER A 15 -4.04 -5.99 -2.97
CA SER A 15 -4.98 -7.12 -2.99
C SER A 15 -6.42 -6.68 -2.78
N GLY A 16 -6.65 -5.43 -2.38
CA GLY A 16 -7.97 -4.92 -2.06
C GLY A 16 -7.93 -3.52 -1.47
N TYR A 17 -9.12 -2.96 -1.27
CA TYR A 17 -9.28 -1.69 -0.57
C TYR A 17 -10.65 -1.61 0.09
N ASN A 18 -10.72 -0.82 1.16
CA ASN A 18 -11.96 -0.52 1.86
C ASN A 18 -11.99 0.94 2.34
N ASN A 19 -13.00 1.30 3.12
CA ASN A 19 -13.15 2.64 3.67
C ASN A 19 -12.05 3.07 4.66
N LYS A 20 -11.24 2.14 5.18
CA LYS A 20 -10.15 2.42 6.11
C LYS A 20 -8.80 2.58 5.40
N GLY A 21 -8.61 1.95 4.24
CA GLY A 21 -7.37 2.03 3.48
C GLY A 21 -7.20 0.93 2.44
N LEU A 22 -5.95 0.75 1.99
CA LEU A 22 -5.53 -0.31 1.06
C LEU A 22 -5.15 -1.57 1.81
N GLN A 23 -5.37 -2.71 1.17
CA GLN A 23 -4.89 -4.02 1.58
C GLN A 23 -3.78 -4.45 0.62
N VAL A 24 -2.68 -4.93 1.18
CA VAL A 24 -1.49 -5.33 0.42
C VAL A 24 -1.17 -6.78 0.74
N SER A 25 -0.66 -7.48 -0.26
CA SER A 25 -0.17 -8.84 -0.11
C SER A 25 1.26 -8.96 -0.63
N LEU A 26 2.02 -9.82 0.03
CA LEU A 26 3.26 -10.41 -0.43
C LEU A 26 2.95 -11.82 -0.93
N GLU A 27 3.92 -12.45 -1.57
CA GLU A 27 3.80 -13.83 -2.08
C GLU A 27 3.39 -14.84 -1.00
N PHE A 28 3.81 -14.61 0.25
CA PHE A 28 3.58 -15.52 1.38
C PHE A 28 2.77 -14.92 2.55
N PHE A 29 2.32 -13.66 2.45
CA PHE A 29 1.70 -12.94 3.56
C PHE A 29 0.71 -11.87 3.08
N ASN A 30 -0.51 -11.85 3.62
CA ASN A 30 -1.63 -11.06 3.09
C ASN A 30 -2.26 -10.09 4.11
N ASP A 31 -1.85 -10.14 5.38
CA ASP A 31 -2.43 -9.32 6.45
C ASP A 31 -1.70 -7.97 6.59
N ILE A 32 -1.61 -7.21 5.50
CA ILE A 32 -0.98 -5.89 5.43
C ILE A 32 -2.05 -4.86 5.10
N CYS A 33 -2.11 -3.78 5.88
CA CYS A 33 -2.96 -2.64 5.57
C CYS A 33 -2.18 -1.32 5.53
N ILE A 34 -2.53 -0.45 4.60
CA ILE A 34 -2.06 0.93 4.54
C ILE A 34 -3.27 1.82 4.84
N PRO A 35 -3.39 2.35 6.07
CA PRO A 35 -4.48 3.23 6.43
C PRO A 35 -4.47 4.54 5.64
N GLY A 36 -5.64 5.10 5.32
CA GLY A 36 -5.74 6.35 4.56
C GLY A 36 -4.95 7.52 5.13
N HIS A 37 -4.85 7.64 6.46
CA HIS A 37 -4.07 8.69 7.13
C HIS A 37 -2.54 8.49 7.07
N LEU A 38 -2.09 7.32 6.61
CA LEU A 38 -0.67 6.99 6.33
C LEU A 38 -0.39 6.89 4.83
N MET A 39 -1.32 7.39 4.00
CA MET A 39 -1.08 7.57 2.57
C MET A 39 -0.45 8.93 2.28
N GLN A 40 -0.08 9.16 1.03
CA GLN A 40 0.48 10.43 0.57
C GLN A 40 -0.54 11.56 0.69
N TYR A 41 -0.05 12.79 0.83
CA TYR A 41 -0.91 13.97 0.82
C TYR A 41 -1.67 14.06 -0.50
N GLY A 42 -2.95 14.43 -0.47
CA GLY A 42 -3.82 14.42 -1.66
C GLY A 42 -4.46 13.06 -1.97
N THR A 43 -4.13 12.00 -1.23
CA THR A 43 -4.81 10.70 -1.39
C THR A 43 -6.24 10.77 -0.88
N VAL A 44 -7.21 10.48 -1.74
CA VAL A 44 -8.63 10.52 -1.45
C VAL A 44 -9.35 9.28 -1.96
N ARG A 45 -10.51 9.00 -1.38
CA ARG A 45 -11.39 7.92 -1.87
C ARG A 45 -12.37 8.49 -2.88
N GLY A 46 -12.35 7.95 -4.09
CA GLY A 46 -13.26 8.30 -5.17
C GLY A 46 -14.71 7.89 -4.90
N PRO A 47 -15.67 8.44 -5.67
CA PRO A 47 -17.08 8.09 -5.57
C PRO A 47 -17.36 6.63 -5.96
N ASP A 48 -16.50 6.03 -6.79
CA ASP A 48 -16.47 4.62 -7.14
C ASP A 48 -15.91 3.72 -6.01
N GLY A 49 -15.40 4.34 -4.94
CA GLY A 49 -14.85 3.69 -3.78
C GLY A 49 -13.39 3.27 -3.88
N ARG A 50 -12.72 3.58 -5.00
CA ARG A 50 -11.27 3.38 -5.19
C ARG A 50 -10.48 4.47 -4.48
N TRP A 51 -9.25 4.15 -4.10
CA TRP A 51 -8.32 5.17 -3.62
C TRP A 51 -7.55 5.75 -4.81
N MET A 52 -7.38 7.06 -4.82
CA MET A 52 -6.59 7.76 -5.83
C MET A 52 -5.74 8.84 -5.16
N LEU A 53 -4.55 9.07 -5.69
CA LEU A 53 -3.73 10.22 -5.35
C LEU A 53 -4.08 11.36 -6.31
N LYS A 54 -4.44 12.52 -5.76
CA LYS A 54 -4.57 13.76 -6.52
C LYS A 54 -3.25 14.52 -6.44
N THR A 55 -2.55 14.62 -7.56
CA THR A 55 -1.30 15.38 -7.66
C THR A 55 -1.60 16.88 -7.59
N GLU A 56 -0.58 17.70 -7.33
CA GLU A 56 -0.73 19.16 -7.34
C GLU A 56 -1.06 19.68 -8.76
N ASP A 57 -0.63 18.97 -9.79
CA ASP A 57 -0.92 19.23 -11.20
C ASP A 57 -2.37 18.89 -11.60
N GLY A 58 -3.11 18.22 -10.71
CA GLY A 58 -4.52 17.88 -10.90
C GLY A 58 -4.75 16.49 -11.51
N ASP A 59 -3.71 15.68 -11.67
CA ASP A 59 -3.83 14.30 -12.13
C ASP A 59 -4.46 13.41 -11.05
N GLU A 60 -5.25 12.44 -11.51
CA GLU A 60 -5.91 11.45 -10.66
C GLU A 60 -5.25 10.08 -10.88
N LEU A 61 -4.32 9.73 -9.99
CA LEU A 61 -3.58 8.47 -10.04
C LEU A 61 -4.26 7.41 -9.18
N TYR A 62 -4.93 6.45 -9.82
CA TYR A 62 -5.65 5.39 -9.12
C TYR A 62 -4.69 4.36 -8.51
N LEU A 63 -5.09 3.82 -7.34
CA LEU A 63 -4.42 2.73 -6.64
C LEU A 63 -5.22 1.46 -6.94
N ASP A 64 -4.94 0.83 -8.08
CA ASP A 64 -5.73 -0.29 -8.61
C ASP A 64 -5.26 -1.64 -8.05
N LEU A 65 -6.09 -2.67 -8.26
CA LEU A 65 -5.76 -4.03 -7.85
C LEU A 65 -4.58 -4.57 -8.67
N ASP A 66 -3.80 -5.46 -8.05
CA ASP A 66 -2.60 -6.09 -8.60
C ASP A 66 -1.40 -5.16 -8.86
N ASP A 67 -1.56 -3.85 -8.68
CA ASP A 67 -0.45 -2.89 -8.77
C ASP A 67 0.62 -3.16 -7.70
N GLU A 68 1.88 -3.08 -8.12
CA GLU A 68 3.02 -3.18 -7.22
C GLU A 68 3.23 -1.87 -6.46
N ILE A 69 3.22 -1.98 -5.14
CA ILE A 69 3.30 -0.85 -4.21
C ILE A 69 4.48 -1.02 -3.27
N ARG A 70 5.32 0.01 -3.21
CA ARG A 70 6.44 0.14 -2.27
C ARG A 70 5.97 0.89 -1.03
N PHE A 71 6.06 0.25 0.14
CA PHE A 71 5.57 0.81 1.39
C PHE A 71 6.57 0.63 2.53
N LEU A 72 6.54 1.56 3.47
CA LEU A 72 7.30 1.51 4.70
C LEU A 72 6.48 0.79 5.77
N VAL A 73 7.09 -0.15 6.49
CA VAL A 73 6.50 -0.79 7.67
C VAL A 73 6.45 0.24 8.80
N SER A 74 5.25 0.71 9.11
CA SER A 74 5.02 1.64 10.23
C SER A 74 4.88 0.92 11.56
N GLY A 75 4.39 -0.33 11.55
CA GLY A 75 4.12 -1.08 12.76
C GLY A 75 3.71 -2.52 12.48
N THR A 76 3.95 -3.41 13.45
CA THR A 76 3.39 -4.77 13.45
C THR A 76 2.54 -4.96 14.71
N LYS A 77 1.37 -5.55 14.55
CA LYS A 77 0.43 -5.87 15.64
C LYS A 77 0.26 -7.37 15.75
N TYR A 78 0.15 -7.86 16.98
CA TYR A 78 -0.11 -9.26 17.31
C TYR A 78 -1.38 -9.30 18.15
N PRO A 79 -2.56 -9.37 17.52
CA PRO A 79 -3.81 -9.44 18.26
C PRO A 79 -3.87 -10.73 19.11
N PRO A 80 -4.51 -10.68 20.29
CA PRO A 80 -4.69 -11.88 21.10
C PRO A 80 -5.56 -12.89 20.35
N ILE A 81 -5.30 -14.18 20.58
CA ILE A 81 -6.08 -15.27 19.99
C ILE A 81 -7.53 -15.14 20.46
N PRO A 82 -8.52 -15.05 19.55
CA PRO A 82 -9.92 -14.96 19.92
C PRO A 82 -10.37 -16.24 20.61
N ILE A 83 -11.07 -16.11 21.75
CA ILE A 83 -11.61 -17.25 22.51
C ILE A 83 -12.83 -17.84 21.80
N GLU A 84 -13.62 -16.99 21.15
CA GLU A 84 -14.77 -17.36 20.32
C GLU A 84 -14.61 -16.70 18.95
N GLN A 85 -14.79 -17.48 17.88
CA GLN A 85 -14.92 -16.99 16.50
C GLN A 85 -16.26 -17.48 15.98
N LYS A 86 -17.13 -16.54 15.59
CA LYS A 86 -18.39 -16.89 14.94
C LYS A 86 -18.10 -17.35 13.52
N ALA A 87 -19.01 -18.13 12.93
CA ALA A 87 -18.84 -18.64 11.57
C ALA A 87 -18.69 -17.53 10.52
N ASP A 88 -19.26 -16.35 10.77
CA ASP A 88 -19.20 -15.18 9.87
C ASP A 88 -18.03 -14.22 10.16
N ASP A 89 -17.22 -14.47 11.20
CA ASP A 89 -16.06 -13.63 11.49
C ASP A 89 -14.95 -13.87 10.46
N PRO A 90 -14.19 -12.83 10.08
CA PRO A 90 -13.04 -13.01 9.21
C PRO A 90 -12.00 -13.93 9.89
N PRO A 91 -11.21 -14.69 9.11
CA PRO A 91 -10.16 -15.54 9.64
C PRO A 91 -9.24 -14.77 10.60
N PHE A 92 -8.92 -15.38 11.74
CA PHE A 92 -8.00 -14.77 12.69
C PHE A 92 -6.62 -14.59 12.07
N SER A 93 -6.15 -13.33 12.07
CA SER A 93 -4.81 -12.97 11.65
C SER A 93 -3.89 -12.89 12.87
N PRO A 94 -2.91 -13.80 13.03
CA PRO A 94 -2.01 -13.80 14.19
C PRO A 94 -0.99 -12.66 14.16
N MET A 95 -0.78 -12.04 13.00
CA MET A 95 0.14 -10.94 12.81
C MET A 95 -0.41 -10.02 11.74
N GLN A 96 -0.48 -8.72 12.04
CA GLN A 96 -0.95 -7.70 11.11
C GLN A 96 0.12 -6.63 10.92
N ILE A 97 0.42 -6.27 9.67
CA ILE A 97 1.37 -5.22 9.35
C ILE A 97 0.61 -3.95 8.99
N VAL A 98 1.02 -2.84 9.59
CA VAL A 98 0.57 -1.49 9.21
C VAL A 98 1.67 -0.86 8.35
N GLY A 99 1.36 -0.67 7.08
CA GLY A 99 2.21 0.03 6.12
C GLY A 99 1.89 1.52 6.05
N SER A 100 2.83 2.26 5.47
CA SER A 100 2.72 3.67 5.13
C SER A 100 3.29 3.88 3.73
N ILE A 101 2.62 4.69 2.92
CA ILE A 101 3.18 5.22 1.67
C ILE A 101 3.43 6.72 1.77
N LYS A 102 3.33 7.28 2.97
CA LYS A 102 3.67 8.66 3.28
C LYS A 102 5.19 8.85 3.26
N GLY A 103 5.69 9.58 2.26
CA GLY A 103 7.10 9.95 2.15
C GLY A 103 7.66 9.69 0.75
N ASP A 104 8.83 10.27 0.50
CA ASP A 104 9.46 10.22 -0.81
C ASP A 104 9.87 8.79 -1.19
N GLY A 105 9.58 8.45 -2.44
CA GLY A 105 9.90 7.15 -3.02
C GLY A 105 9.11 5.96 -2.50
N LEU A 106 7.96 6.20 -1.87
CA LEU A 106 6.94 5.19 -1.58
C LEU A 106 5.76 5.37 -2.56
N GLY A 107 4.82 4.43 -2.57
CA GLY A 107 3.68 4.45 -3.49
C GLY A 107 3.82 3.41 -4.61
N LEU A 108 3.06 3.57 -5.70
CA LEU A 108 3.12 2.63 -6.82
C LEU A 108 4.47 2.69 -7.52
N LEU A 109 4.98 1.54 -7.94
CA LEU A 109 6.22 1.48 -8.72
C LEU A 109 6.05 2.14 -10.10
N ALA A 110 4.86 2.04 -10.70
CA ALA A 110 4.55 2.63 -12.00
C ALA A 110 4.72 4.16 -12.03
N TRP A 111 4.43 4.85 -10.93
CA TRP A 111 4.60 6.32 -10.84
C TRP A 111 6.06 6.75 -10.93
N ARG A 112 6.99 5.85 -10.61
CA ARG A 112 8.43 6.15 -10.64
C ARG A 112 9.05 5.82 -11.99
N ALA A 113 8.54 4.82 -12.69
CA ALA A 113 8.99 4.49 -14.04
C ALA A 113 8.75 5.65 -15.02
N ALA A 114 7.66 6.42 -14.82
CA ALA A 114 7.39 7.62 -15.61
C ALA A 114 8.47 8.71 -15.47
N ASP A 115 9.18 8.77 -14.34
CA ASP A 115 10.26 9.73 -14.10
C ASP A 115 11.61 9.26 -14.70
N GLU A 116 11.74 7.96 -14.99
CA GLU A 116 12.95 7.37 -15.56
C GLU A 116 12.95 7.34 -17.10
N GLU A 117 11.79 7.39 -17.76
CA GLU A 117 11.72 7.41 -19.24
C GLU A 117 11.85 8.81 -19.88
N GLU A 118 11.75 9.91 -19.12
CA GLU A 118 12.04 11.26 -19.64
C GLU A 118 13.55 11.61 -19.62
N GLY A 119 14.41 10.71 -19.16
CA GLY A 119 15.85 10.93 -19.01
C GLY A 119 16.76 10.44 -20.14
N GLU A 120 16.23 9.76 -21.16
CA GLU A 120 17.03 9.11 -22.21
C GLU A 120 16.89 9.79 -23.58
N GLU A 121 16.96 11.13 -23.61
CA GLU A 121 17.02 11.92 -24.87
C GLU A 121 18.25 12.83 -24.92
N VAL A 122 19.45 12.30 -24.67
CA VAL A 122 20.72 12.95 -25.08
C VAL A 122 21.80 11.92 -25.44
N ALA A 123 21.98 11.67 -26.73
CA ALA A 123 23.26 11.70 -27.47
C ALA A 123 23.33 10.66 -28.62
N GLU A 124 22.82 11.01 -29.80
CA GLU A 124 23.36 10.69 -31.14
C GLU A 124 22.52 11.52 -32.13
N GLN A 125 23.01 12.39 -33.03
CA GLN A 125 24.31 12.61 -33.68
C GLN A 125 24.49 14.10 -34.00
#